data_AF-A0A854W6H4-F1
#
_entry.id   AF-A0A854W6H4-F1
#
_cell.length_a   1.000
_cell.length_b   1.000
_cell.length_c   1.000
_cell.angle_alpha   90.00
_cell.angle_beta   90.00
_cell.angle_gamma   90.00
#
_symmetry.space_group_name_H-M   'P 1'
#
loop_
_entity.id
_entity.type
_entity.pdbx_description
1 polymer ?
#
loop_
_entity_poly.entity_id
_entity_poly.type
_entity_poly.pdbx_seq_one_letter_code
_entity_poly.pdbx_strand_id
1 'polypeptide(L)'
;MLEVSLIITSFILFILLVIIIVKNQILFSRRIGYNYLIHFEEVSTPIDLGKNHKILEKVKIISDDKDKGIYSVQSQLSDIKLKEFLMLEYHLTLSQVIVSSIQLSGPIGAI
;
A
#
# COMPACT_ATOMS: atom_id res chain seq x y z
N MET A 1 -47.11 19.61 4.81
CA MET A 1 -45.99 20.47 4.31
C MET A 1 -44.76 20.36 5.20
N LEU A 2 -44.87 20.60 6.51
CA LEU A 2 -43.74 20.56 7.45
C LEU A 2 -43.10 19.15 7.56
N GLU A 3 -43.91 18.10 7.69
CA GLU A 3 -43.45 16.70 7.81
C GLU A 3 -42.67 16.25 6.56
N VAL A 4 -43.18 16.58 5.38
CA VAL A 4 -42.52 16.29 4.10
C VAL A 4 -41.18 17.02 4.01
N SER A 5 -41.13 18.28 4.44
CA SER A 5 -39.87 19.04 4.50
C SER A 5 -38.86 18.40 5.45
N LEU A 6 -39.30 17.92 6.62
CA LEU A 6 -38.46 17.23 7.60
C LEU A 6 -37.87 15.93 7.04
N ILE A 7 -38.69 15.15 6.33
CA ILE A 7 -38.25 13.90 5.68
C ILE A 7 -37.18 14.20 4.63
N ILE A 8 -37.39 15.22 3.78
CA ILE A 8 -36.43 15.61 2.75
C ILE A 8 -35.12 16.09 3.38
N THR A 9 -35.17 16.94 4.40
CA THR A 9 -33.98 17.43 5.10
C THR A 9 -33.20 16.28 5.77
N SER A 10 -33.91 15.35 6.42
CA SER A 10 -33.31 14.16 7.01
C SER A 10 -32.61 13.28 5.97
N PHE A 11 -33.25 13.07 4.82
CA PHE A 11 -32.68 12.28 3.73
C PHE A 11 -31.42 12.92 3.13
N ILE A 12 -31.41 14.25 2.97
CA ILE A 12 -30.23 15.00 2.50
C ILE A 12 -29.08 14.87 3.51
N LEU A 13 -29.36 15.02 4.80
CA LEU A 13 -28.37 14.84 5.88
C LEU A 13 -27.79 13.43 5.88
N PHE A 14 -28.63 12.42 5.68
CA PHE A 14 -28.20 11.03 5.60
C PHE A 14 -27.25 10.78 4.41
N ILE A 15 -27.59 11.28 3.22
CA ILE A 15 -26.72 11.18 2.04
C ILE A 15 -25.38 11.88 2.28
N LEU A 16 -25.38 13.08 2.85
CA LEU A 16 -24.17 13.82 3.21
C LEU A 16 -23.26 13.01 4.15
N LEU A 17 -23.84 12.39 5.18
CA LEU A 17 -23.11 11.56 6.14
C LEU A 17 -22.47 10.34 5.46
N VAL A 18 -23.20 9.65 4.58
CA VAL A 18 -22.66 8.52 3.80
C VAL A 18 -21.49 8.98 2.92
N ILE A 19 -21.63 10.12 2.23
CA ILE A 19 -20.55 10.67 1.39
C ILE A 19 -19.31 10.97 2.23
N ILE A 20 -19.45 11.60 3.40
CA ILE A 20 -18.31 11.93 4.28
C ILE A 20 -17.57 10.66 4.73
N ILE A 21 -18.30 9.62 5.15
CA ILE A 21 -17.71 8.35 5.59
C ILE A 21 -16.94 7.68 4.46
N VAL A 22 -17.56 7.53 3.28
CA VAL A 22 -16.91 6.88 2.12
C VAL A 22 -15.67 7.65 1.69
N LYS A 23 -15.75 8.98 1.64
CA LYS A 23 -14.63 9.83 1.23
C LYS A 23 -13.46 9.73 2.23
N ASN A 24 -13.76 9.70 3.53
CA ASN A 24 -12.73 9.52 4.57
C ASN A 24 -12.08 8.14 4.50
N GLN A 25 -12.82 7.06 4.28
CA GLN A 25 -12.23 5.72 4.16
C GLN A 25 -11.30 5.61 2.95
N ILE A 26 -11.70 6.16 1.79
CA ILE A 26 -10.86 6.20 0.59
C ILE A 26 -9.60 7.04 0.81
N LEU A 27 -9.72 8.20 1.47
CA LEU A 27 -8.58 9.05 1.82
C LEU A 27 -7.65 8.37 2.83
N PHE A 28 -8.19 7.67 3.81
CA PHE A 28 -7.41 6.99 4.84
C PHE A 28 -6.66 5.79 4.25
N SER A 29 -7.32 4.99 3.40
CA SER A 29 -6.67 3.91 2.65
C SER A 29 -5.60 4.42 1.68
N ARG A 30 -5.74 5.63 1.12
CA ARG A 30 -4.67 6.25 0.31
C ARG A 30 -3.50 6.76 1.14
N ARG A 31 -3.73 7.17 2.39
CA ARG A 31 -2.65 7.65 3.28
C ARG A 31 -1.86 6.52 3.91
N ILE A 32 -2.53 5.40 4.22
CA ILE A 32 -1.90 4.20 4.75
C ILE A 32 -1.39 3.40 3.56
N GLY A 33 -0.11 3.57 3.23
CA GLY A 33 0.55 2.73 2.22
C GLY A 33 0.39 1.24 2.53
N TYR A 34 0.51 0.42 1.51
CA TYR A 34 0.43 -1.03 1.60
C TYR A 34 1.76 -1.62 2.11
N ASN A 35 1.67 -2.74 2.81
CA ASN A 35 2.84 -3.49 3.26
C ASN A 35 3.18 -4.57 2.23
N TYR A 36 4.47 -4.67 1.89
CA TYR A 36 4.98 -5.61 0.91
C TYR A 36 6.18 -6.36 1.45
N LEU A 37 6.31 -7.60 1.01
CA LEU A 37 7.54 -8.37 1.08
C LEU A 37 8.19 -8.30 -0.30
N ILE A 38 9.41 -7.77 -0.36
CA ILE A 38 10.24 -7.74 -1.55
C ILE A 38 11.31 -8.81 -1.40
N HIS A 39 11.49 -9.62 -2.43
CA HIS A 39 12.59 -10.58 -2.53
C HIS A 39 13.32 -10.38 -3.86
N PHE A 40 14.64 -10.24 -3.78
CA PHE A 40 15.52 -10.18 -4.94
C PHE A 40 16.17 -11.54 -5.16
N GLU A 41 15.85 -12.17 -6.30
CA GLU A 41 16.37 -13.49 -6.67
C GLU A 41 17.39 -13.39 -7.80
N GLU A 42 18.39 -14.27 -7.79
CA GLU A 42 19.37 -14.43 -8.89
C GLU A 42 20.02 -13.11 -9.34
N VAL A 43 20.27 -12.21 -8.39
CA VAL A 43 20.97 -10.94 -8.62
C VAL A 43 22.47 -11.12 -8.48
N SER A 44 23.21 -10.62 -9.48
CA SER A 44 24.67 -10.68 -9.52
C SER A 44 25.33 -9.77 -8.47
N THR A 45 24.62 -8.78 -7.96
CA THR A 45 25.08 -7.85 -6.93
C THR A 45 24.08 -7.75 -5.78
N PRO A 46 24.56 -7.68 -4.53
CA PRO A 46 23.67 -7.49 -3.39
C PRO A 46 23.00 -6.11 -3.46
N ILE A 47 21.67 -6.11 -3.47
CA ILE A 47 20.85 -4.91 -3.52
C ILE A 47 20.61 -4.42 -2.10
N ASP A 48 21.00 -3.19 -1.81
CA ASP A 48 20.70 -2.49 -0.55
C ASP A 48 19.70 -1.36 -0.82
N LEU A 49 18.44 -1.58 -0.46
CA LEU A 49 17.38 -0.57 -0.58
C LEU A 49 17.66 0.67 0.30
N GLY A 50 18.33 0.48 1.43
CA GLY A 50 18.62 1.54 2.39
C GLY A 50 19.66 2.54 1.92
N LYS A 51 20.42 2.23 0.86
CA LYS A 51 21.42 3.12 0.26
C LYS A 51 20.89 3.98 -0.88
N ASN A 52 19.71 3.67 -1.41
CA ASN A 52 19.15 4.41 -2.55
C ASN A 52 18.12 5.44 -2.08
N HIS A 53 18.46 6.73 -2.18
CA HIS A 53 17.59 7.82 -1.76
C HIS A 53 16.25 7.83 -2.50
N LYS A 54 16.23 7.51 -3.81
CA LYS A 54 14.98 7.50 -4.60
C LYS A 54 14.02 6.42 -4.12
N ILE A 55 14.54 5.29 -3.61
CA ILE A 55 13.71 4.25 -3.01
C ILE A 55 13.09 4.78 -1.72
N LEU A 56 13.91 5.38 -0.84
CA LEU A 56 13.47 5.88 0.46
C LEU A 56 12.40 6.98 0.39
N GLU A 57 12.33 7.73 -0.72
CA GLU A 57 11.25 8.71 -0.96
C GLU A 57 9.88 8.06 -1.17
N LYS A 58 9.84 6.83 -1.71
CA LYS A 58 8.59 6.13 -2.10
C LYS A 58 8.27 4.94 -1.21
N VAL A 59 9.26 4.47 -0.46
CA VAL A 59 9.23 3.21 0.27
C VAL A 59 9.84 3.44 1.65
N LYS A 60 9.08 3.09 2.68
CA LYS A 60 9.58 3.03 4.05
C LYS A 60 9.98 1.58 4.36
N ILE A 61 11.25 1.35 4.67
CA ILE A 61 11.74 0.03 5.09
C ILE A 61 11.27 -0.22 6.53
N ILE A 62 10.60 -1.35 6.75
CA ILE A 62 10.13 -1.81 8.06
C ILE A 62 11.17 -2.74 8.68
N SER A 63 11.68 -3.68 7.89
CA SER A 63 12.74 -4.60 8.26
C SER A 63 13.47 -5.11 7.01
N ASP A 64 14.71 -5.54 7.18
CA ASP A 64 15.56 -6.03 6.11
C ASP A 64 16.39 -7.25 6.53
N ASP A 65 16.61 -8.16 5.58
CA ASP A 65 17.60 -9.22 5.60
C ASP A 65 18.44 -9.07 4.32
N LYS A 66 19.49 -8.24 4.43
CA LYS A 66 20.32 -7.84 3.28
C LYS A 66 21.07 -9.01 2.67
N ASP A 67 21.47 -9.97 3.49
CA ASP A 67 22.21 -11.15 3.05
C ASP A 67 21.36 -12.05 2.16
N LYS A 68 20.04 -12.09 2.42
CA LYS A 68 19.08 -12.83 1.59
C LYS A 68 18.36 -11.97 0.55
N GLY A 69 18.62 -10.66 0.50
CA GLY A 69 17.91 -9.75 -0.40
C GLY A 69 16.41 -9.65 -0.13
N ILE A 70 15.99 -9.82 1.14
CA ILE A 70 14.59 -9.78 1.56
C ILE A 70 14.31 -8.48 2.32
N TYR A 71 13.23 -7.81 1.97
CA TYR A 71 12.83 -6.54 2.59
C TYR A 71 11.34 -6.53 2.88
N SER A 72 10.96 -6.18 4.11
CA SER A 72 9.60 -5.79 4.43
C SER A 72 9.49 -4.28 4.35
N VAL A 73 8.56 -3.79 3.53
CA VAL A 73 8.44 -2.37 3.25
C VAL A 73 7.00 -1.90 3.26
N GLN A 74 6.81 -0.61 3.49
CA GLN A 74 5.55 0.08 3.29
C GLN A 74 5.68 1.06 2.12
N SER A 75 4.73 1.03 1.18
CA SER A 75 4.70 1.98 0.06
C SER A 75 3.26 2.36 -0.31
N GLN A 76 3.07 3.62 -0.74
CA GLN A 76 1.81 4.06 -1.33
C GLN A 76 1.64 3.59 -2.79
N LEU A 77 2.69 3.05 -3.39
CA LEU A 77 2.60 2.43 -4.72
C LEU A 77 1.79 1.13 -4.64
N SER A 78 1.06 0.81 -5.71
CA SER A 78 0.51 -0.53 -5.89
C SER A 78 1.65 -1.53 -6.11
N ASP A 79 1.40 -2.81 -5.85
CA ASP A 79 2.30 -3.93 -6.07
C ASP A 79 2.95 -3.91 -7.47
N ILE A 80 2.14 -3.72 -8.52
CA ILE A 80 2.62 -3.66 -9.92
C ILE A 80 3.57 -2.48 -10.10
N LYS A 81 3.18 -1.28 -9.63
CA LYS A 81 3.99 -0.06 -9.78
C LYS A 81 5.27 -0.10 -8.95
N LEU A 82 5.20 -0.71 -7.76
CA LEU A 82 6.36 -0.90 -6.90
C LEU A 82 7.36 -1.85 -7.57
N LYS A 83 6.87 -2.96 -8.14
CA LYS A 83 7.72 -3.90 -8.88
C LYS A 83 8.36 -3.25 -10.11
N GLU A 84 7.59 -2.55 -10.93
CA GLU A 84 8.11 -1.81 -12.09
C GLU A 84 9.16 -0.77 -11.67
N PHE A 85 8.91 -0.04 -10.59
CA PHE A 85 9.84 0.96 -10.07
C PHE A 85 11.17 0.33 -9.62
N LEU A 86 11.12 -0.79 -8.89
CA LEU A 86 12.32 -1.51 -8.45
C LEU A 86 13.09 -2.10 -9.64
N MET A 87 12.39 -2.65 -10.63
CA MET A 87 12.99 -3.18 -11.85
C MET A 87 13.73 -2.08 -12.63
N LEU A 88 13.12 -0.90 -12.77
CA LEU A 88 13.75 0.22 -13.46
C LEU A 88 14.96 0.76 -12.71
N GLU A 89 14.85 0.98 -11.40
CA GLU A 89 15.91 1.62 -10.62
C GLU A 89 17.15 0.71 -10.48
N TYR A 90 16.96 -0.61 -10.43
CA TYR A 90 18.04 -1.59 -10.29
C TYR A 90 18.36 -2.37 -11.57
N HIS A 91 17.75 -2.02 -12.70
CA HIS A 91 17.92 -2.68 -14.01
C HIS A 91 17.65 -4.20 -13.95
N LEU A 92 16.58 -4.59 -13.27
CA LEU A 92 16.22 -5.99 -13.01
C LEU A 92 15.17 -6.50 -13.98
N THR A 93 15.20 -7.81 -14.21
CA THR A 93 14.17 -8.51 -14.98
C THR A 93 12.97 -8.87 -14.10
N LEU A 94 11.88 -9.29 -14.74
CA LEU A 94 10.61 -9.59 -14.06
C LEU A 94 10.70 -10.76 -13.08
N SER A 95 11.60 -11.72 -13.32
CA SER A 95 11.86 -12.87 -12.44
C SER A 95 12.73 -12.52 -11.24
N GLN A 96 13.61 -11.52 -11.36
CA GLN A 96 14.56 -11.16 -10.32
C GLN A 96 13.96 -10.32 -9.19
N VAL A 97 12.72 -9.85 -9.34
CA VAL A 97 12.01 -9.06 -8.32
C VAL A 97 10.65 -9.67 -8.05
N ILE A 98 10.46 -10.16 -6.82
CA ILE A 98 9.18 -10.63 -6.32
C ILE A 98 8.66 -9.60 -5.33
N VAL A 99 7.44 -9.11 -5.56
CA VAL A 99 6.72 -8.22 -4.66
C VAL A 99 5.44 -8.92 -4.26
N SER A 100 5.33 -9.28 -3.00
CA SER A 100 4.15 -9.92 -2.43
C SER A 100 3.47 -8.97 -1.46
N SER A 101 2.17 -8.74 -1.64
CA SER A 101 1.41 -8.00 -0.64
C SER A 101 1.38 -8.79 0.66
N ILE A 102 1.82 -8.16 1.75
CA ILE A 102 1.62 -8.72 3.09
C ILE A 102 0.17 -8.37 3.41
N GLN A 103 -0.75 -9.21 2.96
CA GLN A 103 -2.09 -9.20 3.53
C GLN A 103 -1.88 -9.49 5.02
N LEU A 104 -2.17 -8.51 5.87
CA LEU A 104 -2.60 -8.81 7.22
C LEU A 104 -3.87 -9.64 7.03
N SER A 105 -3.70 -10.96 6.96
CA SER A 105 -4.78 -11.92 7.19
C SER A 105 -5.25 -11.66 8.61
N GLY A 106 -6.10 -10.64 8.78
CA GLY A 106 -6.88 -10.51 9.98
C GLY A 106 -7.78 -11.73 10.03
N PRO A 107 -7.79 -12.50 11.12
CA PRO A 107 -8.91 -13.37 11.36
C PRO A 107 -10.11 -12.44 11.61
N ILE A 108 -11.05 -12.36 10.68
CA ILE A 108 -12.46 -12.27 11.09
C ILE A 108 -12.90 -13.73 11.24
N GLY A 109 -12.39 -14.34 12.30
CA GLY A 109 -12.39 -15.78 12.54
C GLY A 109 -11.68 -16.14 13.84
N ALA A 110 -11.98 -15.39 14.90
CA ALA A 110 -11.71 -15.62 16.32
C ALA A 110 -12.12 -14.28 16.98
N ILE A 111 -13.17 -14.14 17.77
CA ILE A 111 -13.86 -15.00 18.73
C ILE A 111 -15.32 -14.52 18.80
#